data_AF-A0A7V6T9D1-F1
#
_entry.id   AF-A0A7V6T9D1-F1
#
_cell.length_a   1.000
_cell.length_b   1.000
_cell.length_c   1.000
_cell.angle_alpha   90.00
_cell.angle_beta   90.00
_cell.angle_gamma   90.00
#
_symmetry.space_group_name_H-M   'P 1'
#
loop_
_entity.id
_entity.type
_entity.pdbx_description
1 polymer ?
#
loop_
_entity_poly.entity_id
_entity_poly.type
_entity_poly.pdbx_seq_one_letter_code
_entity_poly.pdbx_strand_id
1 'polypeptide(L)'
;MSKITNIAKNVSDDKIQALRDAFGHCAMWLYYLLDEAKKAGCENWKDIGYKATFRCGCFHGEYFKTLIDGTTLKDFETEFAEPNGNGRKIFEMEEVLKTDNEYYLDFHYCPLVEAWQK
;
A
#
# COMPACT_ATOMS: atom_id res chain seq x y z
N MET A 1 -17.21 -11.44 7.42
CA MET A 1 -16.19 -10.42 7.11
C MET A 1 -16.85 -9.05 7.26
N SER A 2 -16.15 -8.06 7.81
CA SER A 2 -16.69 -6.69 7.85
C SER A 2 -16.93 -6.19 6.43
N LYS A 3 -18.05 -5.48 6.21
CA LYS A 3 -18.35 -4.87 4.92
C LYS A 3 -17.50 -3.61 4.79
N ILE A 4 -16.27 -3.76 4.29
CA ILE A 4 -15.38 -2.62 4.00
C ILE A 4 -15.91 -1.92 2.75
N THR A 5 -16.25 -0.64 2.88
CA THR A 5 -16.61 0.22 1.74
C THR A 5 -15.34 0.77 1.12
N ASN A 6 -15.00 0.33 -0.09
CA ASN A 6 -13.77 0.70 -0.80
C ASN A 6 -14.13 1.13 -2.23
N ILE A 7 -14.57 2.37 -2.40
CA ILE A 7 -15.12 2.89 -3.66
C ILE A 7 -14.22 4.00 -4.17
N ALA A 8 -13.62 3.80 -5.34
CA ALA A 8 -12.83 4.81 -6.03
C ALA A 8 -13.69 5.98 -6.52
N LYS A 9 -13.23 7.21 -6.31
CA LYS A 9 -13.78 8.44 -6.89
C LYS A 9 -13.04 8.84 -8.16
N ASN A 10 -11.73 8.63 -8.23
CA ASN A 10 -10.91 8.92 -9.40
C ASN A 10 -10.98 7.74 -10.38
N VAL A 11 -11.87 7.82 -11.37
CA VAL A 11 -12.07 6.75 -12.36
C VAL A 11 -11.74 7.17 -13.79
N SER A 12 -11.42 8.45 -14.02
CA SER A 12 -11.20 9.01 -15.35
C SER A 12 -9.71 9.12 -15.75
N ASP A 13 -8.79 8.87 -14.82
CA ASP A 13 -7.35 8.91 -15.09
C ASP A 13 -6.83 7.50 -15.44
N ASP A 14 -6.65 7.24 -16.74
CA ASP A 14 -6.21 5.95 -17.28
C ASP A 14 -4.88 5.48 -16.71
N LYS A 15 -3.94 6.41 -16.48
CA LYS A 15 -2.64 6.08 -15.88
C LYS A 15 -2.84 5.56 -14.46
N ILE A 16 -3.73 6.18 -13.70
CA ILE A 16 -4.04 5.76 -12.33
C ILE A 16 -4.78 4.43 -12.33
N GLN A 17 -5.69 4.17 -13.27
CA GLN A 17 -6.35 2.86 -13.38
C GLN A 17 -5.32 1.76 -13.69
N ALA A 18 -4.42 1.99 -14.65
CA ALA A 18 -3.37 1.01 -14.98
C ALA A 18 -2.45 0.71 -13.79
N LEU A 19 -2.10 1.72 -13.00
CA LEU A 19 -1.33 1.52 -11.77
C LEU A 19 -2.15 0.75 -10.71
N ARG A 20 -3.43 1.07 -10.53
CA ARG A 20 -4.32 0.32 -9.62
C ARG A 20 -4.43 -1.15 -10.00
N ASP A 21 -4.57 -1.45 -11.30
CA ASP A 21 -4.59 -2.82 -11.81
C ASP A 21 -3.28 -3.56 -11.51
N ALA A 22 -2.12 -2.91 -11.71
CA ALA A 22 -0.82 -3.49 -11.38
C ALA A 22 -0.68 -3.79 -9.88
N PHE A 23 -1.12 -2.88 -9.01
CA PHE A 23 -1.12 -3.07 -7.56
C PHE A 23 -2.08 -4.20 -7.14
N GLY A 24 -3.29 -4.22 -7.73
CA GLY A 24 -4.26 -5.29 -7.51
C GLY A 24 -3.72 -6.66 -7.93
N HIS A 25 -3.04 -6.74 -9.08
CA HIS A 25 -2.40 -7.97 -9.54
C HIS A 25 -1.32 -8.46 -8.55
N CYS A 26 -0.49 -7.56 -8.01
CA CYS A 26 0.48 -7.91 -6.96
C CYS A 26 -0.21 -8.44 -5.69
N ALA A 27 -1.34 -7.85 -5.31
CA ALA A 27 -2.17 -8.31 -4.18
C ALA A 27 -2.67 -9.74 -4.39
N MET A 28 -3.12 -10.06 -5.60
CA MET A 28 -3.59 -11.40 -5.98
C MET A 28 -2.47 -12.44 -5.91
N TRP A 29 -1.26 -12.09 -6.38
CA TRP A 29 -0.11 -12.99 -6.26
C TRP A 29 0.21 -13.33 -4.81
N LEU A 30 0.22 -12.32 -3.92
CA LEU A 30 0.43 -12.57 -2.49
C LEU A 30 -0.65 -13.48 -1.92
N TYR A 31 -1.92 -13.23 -2.26
CA TYR A 31 -3.03 -14.08 -1.83
C TYR A 31 -2.86 -15.53 -2.30
N TYR A 32 -2.63 -15.76 -3.60
CA TYR A 32 -2.52 -17.10 -4.15
C TYR A 32 -1.31 -17.87 -3.62
N LEU A 33 -0.15 -17.21 -3.45
CA LEU A 33 1.02 -17.86 -2.85
C LEU A 33 0.72 -18.36 -1.43
N LEU A 34 0.03 -17.55 -0.64
CA LEU A 34 -0.35 -17.90 0.74
C LEU A 34 -1.47 -18.96 0.78
N ASP A 35 -2.43 -18.90 -0.13
CA ASP A 35 -3.50 -19.88 -0.26
C ASP A 35 -2.96 -21.25 -0.70
N GLU A 36 -2.05 -21.30 -1.67
CA GLU A 36 -1.38 -22.54 -2.08
C GLU A 36 -0.48 -23.10 -0.97
N ALA A 37 0.27 -22.25 -0.25
CA ALA A 37 1.03 -22.68 0.92
C ALA A 37 0.11 -23.32 1.99
N LYS A 38 -1.05 -22.70 2.25
CA LYS A 38 -2.05 -23.25 3.16
C LYS A 38 -2.58 -24.60 2.67
N LYS A 39 -2.94 -24.72 1.39
CA LYS A 39 -3.43 -25.98 0.79
C LYS A 39 -2.39 -27.10 0.85
N ALA A 40 -1.10 -26.75 0.77
CA ALA A 40 0.01 -27.68 0.92
C ALA A 40 0.27 -28.12 2.39
N GLY A 41 -0.54 -27.65 3.35
CA GLY A 41 -0.42 -28.04 4.76
C GLY A 41 0.55 -27.19 5.58
N CYS A 42 1.00 -26.03 5.06
CA CYS A 42 1.86 -25.12 5.81
C CYS A 42 1.06 -24.42 6.93
N GLU A 43 1.14 -24.90 8.18
CA GLU A 43 0.33 -24.37 9.29
C GLU A 43 0.60 -22.89 9.59
N ASN A 44 1.83 -22.43 9.38
CA ASN A 44 2.29 -21.07 9.65
C ASN A 44 2.23 -20.11 8.44
N TRP A 45 1.47 -20.44 7.38
CA TRP A 45 1.39 -19.62 6.17
C TRP A 45 1.04 -18.13 6.45
N LYS A 46 0.18 -17.84 7.43
CA LYS A 46 -0.18 -16.46 7.81
C LYS A 46 1.02 -15.67 8.34
N ASP A 47 1.78 -16.30 9.23
CA ASP A 47 2.97 -15.71 9.84
C ASP A 47 4.05 -15.45 8.79
N ILE A 48 4.21 -16.36 7.82
CA ILE A 48 5.06 -16.15 6.64
C ILE A 48 4.61 -14.90 5.87
N GLY A 49 3.30 -14.77 5.59
CA GLY A 49 2.73 -13.60 4.94
C GLY A 49 3.04 -12.29 5.68
N TYR A 50 2.76 -12.24 6.99
CA TYR A 50 3.04 -11.05 7.81
C TYR A 50 4.52 -10.68 7.83
N LYS A 51 5.41 -11.68 8.00
CA LYS A 51 6.87 -11.46 7.99
C LYS A 51 7.36 -10.99 6.63
N ALA A 52 6.85 -11.55 5.54
CA ALA A 52 7.20 -11.14 4.19
C ALA A 52 6.77 -9.69 3.90
N THR A 53 5.53 -9.34 4.24
CA THR A 53 5.02 -7.97 4.10
C THR A 53 5.81 -6.97 4.95
N PHE A 54 6.09 -7.29 6.21
CA PHE A 54 6.92 -6.45 7.08
C PHE A 54 8.32 -6.25 6.52
N ARG A 55 8.99 -7.34 6.09
CA ARG A 55 10.32 -7.27 5.48
C ARG A 55 10.33 -6.44 4.19
N CYS A 56 9.28 -6.54 3.36
CA CYS A 56 9.13 -5.71 2.17
C CYS A 56 9.01 -4.22 2.54
N GLY A 57 8.20 -3.90 3.56
CA GLY A 57 8.09 -2.54 4.10
C GLY A 57 9.42 -2.00 4.60
N CYS A 58 10.19 -2.79 5.36
CA CYS A 58 11.54 -2.39 5.80
C CYS A 58 12.49 -2.16 4.62
N PHE A 59 12.45 -3.03 3.60
CA PHE A 59 13.25 -2.86 2.39
C PHE A 59 12.96 -1.51 1.69
N HIS A 60 11.69 -1.14 1.55
CA HIS A 60 11.31 0.18 1.02
C HIS A 60 11.70 1.32 1.97
N GLY A 61 11.55 1.13 3.28
CA GLY A 61 11.97 2.11 4.29
C GLY A 61 13.46 2.43 4.24
N GLU A 62 14.32 1.43 4.01
CA GLU A 62 15.76 1.66 3.81
C GLU A 62 16.03 2.50 2.56
N TYR A 63 15.28 2.30 1.48
CA TYR A 63 15.39 3.15 0.30
C TYR A 63 14.95 4.59 0.58
N PHE A 64 13.82 4.80 1.27
CA PHE A 64 13.36 6.14 1.64
C PHE A 64 14.40 6.91 2.48
N LYS A 65 15.11 6.24 3.40
CA LYS A 65 16.21 6.86 4.15
C LYS A 65 17.35 7.37 3.27
N THR A 66 17.51 6.86 2.05
CA THR A 66 18.51 7.38 1.09
C THR A 66 18.05 8.62 0.34
N LEU A 67 16.74 8.85 0.28
CA LEU A 67 16.12 9.99 -0.41
C LEU A 67 15.83 11.14 0.54
N ILE A 68 15.60 10.82 1.81
CA ILE A 68 15.29 11.78 2.85
C ILE A 68 16.60 12.20 3.54
N ASP A 69 17.02 13.43 3.33
CA ASP A 69 18.22 14.03 3.94
C ASP A 69 17.96 14.55 5.38
N GLY A 70 16.69 14.54 5.81
CA GLY A 70 16.22 15.14 7.06
C GLY A 70 15.76 14.14 8.12
N THR A 71 15.67 14.62 9.37
CA THR A 71 15.11 13.85 10.51
C THR A 71 13.63 14.15 10.76
N THR A 72 12.95 14.85 9.84
CA THR A 72 11.57 15.35 10.04
C THR A 72 10.55 14.52 9.26
N LEU A 73 9.31 14.44 9.76
CA LEU A 73 8.23 13.72 9.06
C LEU A 73 7.78 14.39 7.76
N LYS A 74 8.11 15.67 7.58
CA LYS A 74 7.77 16.44 6.39
C LYS A 74 8.44 15.89 5.13
N ASP A 75 9.71 15.50 5.23
CA ASP A 75 10.47 14.97 4.08
C ASP A 75 10.07 13.54 3.76
N PHE A 76 9.69 12.77 4.79
CA PHE A 76 9.16 11.41 4.64
C PHE A 76 7.87 11.35 3.83
N GLU A 77 6.99 12.35 3.98
CA GLU A 77 5.72 12.41 3.25
C GLU A 77 5.92 12.41 1.72
N THR A 78 6.88 13.17 1.21
CA THR A 78 7.08 13.26 -0.25
C THR A 78 7.39 11.88 -0.85
N GLU A 79 8.22 11.10 -0.16
CA GLU A 79 8.58 9.76 -0.65
C GLU A 79 7.49 8.72 -0.38
N PHE A 80 6.76 8.84 0.73
CA PHE A 80 5.75 7.87 1.13
C PHE A 80 4.38 8.07 0.45
N ALA A 81 3.87 9.30 0.44
CA ALA A 81 2.54 9.62 -0.09
C ALA A 81 2.58 9.88 -1.61
N GLU A 82 3.74 10.21 -2.17
CA GLU A 82 3.93 10.45 -3.61
C GLU A 82 5.02 9.60 -4.25
N PRO A 83 5.08 8.27 -4.05
CA PRO A 83 6.03 7.43 -4.77
C PRO A 83 5.79 7.60 -6.27
N ASN A 84 6.81 8.12 -6.97
CA ASN A 84 6.76 8.47 -8.39
C ASN A 84 5.66 9.49 -8.78
N GLY A 85 5.18 10.29 -7.81
CA GLY A 85 4.20 11.37 -8.00
C GLY A 85 2.76 10.92 -8.27
N ASN A 86 2.38 9.70 -7.89
CA ASN A 86 1.00 9.21 -8.12
C ASN A 86 0.35 8.57 -6.89
N GLY A 87 1.05 8.43 -5.76
CA GLY A 87 0.56 7.67 -4.60
C GLY A 87 -0.78 8.20 -4.09
N ARG A 88 -0.87 9.52 -3.87
CA ARG A 88 -2.12 10.16 -3.43
C ARG A 88 -3.29 9.90 -4.37
N LYS A 89 -3.06 9.88 -5.69
CA LYS A 89 -4.10 9.59 -6.67
C LYS A 89 -4.50 8.12 -6.71
N ILE A 90 -3.54 7.21 -6.58
CA ILE A 90 -3.78 5.76 -6.57
C ILE A 90 -4.67 5.39 -5.40
N PHE A 91 -4.34 5.87 -4.20
CA PHE A 91 -5.00 5.51 -2.94
C PHE A 91 -6.06 6.51 -2.48
N GLU A 92 -6.28 7.59 -3.25
CA GLU A 92 -7.17 8.70 -2.88
C GLU A 92 -6.86 9.20 -1.47
N MET A 93 -5.58 9.52 -1.24
CA MET A 93 -5.12 9.97 0.08
C MET A 93 -5.49 11.43 0.32
N GLU A 94 -5.89 11.75 1.56
CA GLU A 94 -6.15 13.10 2.04
C GLU A 94 -5.19 13.45 3.17
N GLU A 95 -4.42 14.52 3.01
CA GLU A 95 -3.54 15.05 4.06
C GLU A 95 -4.40 15.79 5.10
N VAL A 96 -4.48 15.22 6.31
CA VAL A 96 -5.30 15.74 7.40
C VAL A 96 -4.51 16.71 8.27
N LEU A 97 -3.24 16.39 8.55
CA LEU A 97 -2.35 17.24 9.34
C LEU A 97 -0.90 17.00 8.96
N LYS A 98 -0.13 18.09 8.93
CA LYS A 98 1.29 18.08 8.62
C LYS A 98 2.05 19.07 9.51
N THR A 99 2.93 18.53 10.34
CA THR A 99 3.91 19.27 11.12
C THR A 99 5.26 18.59 11.02
N ASP A 100 6.30 19.14 11.65
CA ASP A 100 7.62 18.51 11.65
C ASP A 100 7.65 17.19 12.44
N ASN A 101 6.72 17.02 13.39
CA ASN A 101 6.65 15.88 14.33
C ASN A 101 5.44 14.97 14.12
N GLU A 102 4.44 15.41 13.35
CA GLU A 102 3.21 14.66 13.12
C GLU A 102 2.81 14.72 11.65
N TYR A 103 2.38 13.57 11.13
CA TYR A 103 1.84 13.47 9.78
C TYR A 103 0.64 12.51 9.78
N TYR A 104 -0.53 13.02 9.41
CA TYR A 104 -1.78 12.27 9.35
C TYR A 104 -2.31 12.27 7.91
N LEU A 105 -2.58 11.06 7.41
CA LEU A 105 -2.98 10.80 6.04
C LEU A 105 -4.14 9.79 6.04
N ASP A 106 -5.29 10.21 5.53
CA ASP A 106 -6.45 9.34 5.38
C ASP A 106 -6.43 8.68 4.00
N PHE A 107 -6.70 7.38 3.93
CA PHE A 107 -6.78 6.62 2.68
C PHE A 107 -8.25 6.37 2.36
N HIS A 108 -8.74 6.93 1.25
CA HIS A 108 -10.15 6.76 0.86
C HIS A 108 -10.38 5.57 -0.08
N TYR A 109 -9.32 5.02 -0.67
CA TYR A 109 -9.40 3.85 -1.54
C TYR A 109 -8.11 3.01 -1.52
N CYS A 110 -8.24 1.69 -1.68
CA CYS A 110 -7.10 0.77 -1.76
C CYS A 110 -7.30 -0.28 -2.88
N PRO A 111 -6.45 -0.30 -3.92
CA PRO A 111 -6.57 -1.28 -5.01
C PRO A 111 -6.30 -2.72 -4.55
N LEU A 112 -5.50 -2.92 -3.48
CA LEU A 112 -5.25 -4.25 -2.91
C LEU A 112 -6.52 -4.80 -2.23
N VAL A 113 -7.23 -3.96 -1.48
CA VAL A 113 -8.48 -4.34 -0.84
C VAL A 113 -9.53 -4.65 -1.89
N GLU A 114 -9.62 -3.85 -2.96
CA GLU A 114 -10.54 -4.15 -4.06
C GLU A 114 -10.22 -5.51 -4.70
N ALA A 115 -8.94 -5.80 -4.97
CA ALA A 115 -8.53 -7.08 -5.53
C ALA A 115 -8.90 -8.27 -4.63
N TRP A 116 -8.73 -8.18 -3.32
CA TRP A 116 -9.09 -9.26 -2.38
C TRP A 116 -10.59 -9.38 -2.11
N GLN A 117 -11.39 -8.37 -2.43
CA GLN A 117 -12.85 -8.41 -2.31
C GLN A 117 -13.54 -9.02 -3.53
N LYS A 118 -12.83 -9.14 -4.66
CA LYS A 118 -13.27 -9.83 -5.87
C LYS A 118 -13.17 -11.35 -5.69
#